data_AF-A0A8J6ZNR8-F1
#
_entry.id   AF-A0A8J6ZNR8-F1
#
_cell.length_a   1.000
_cell.length_b   1.000
_cell.length_c   1.000
_cell.angle_alpha   90.00
_cell.angle_beta   90.00
_cell.angle_gamma   90.00
#
_symmetry.space_group_name_H-M   'P 1'
#
loop_
_entity.id
_entity.type
_entity.pdbx_description
1 polymer ?
#
loop_
_entity_poly.entity_id
_entity_poly.type
_entity_poly.pdbx_seq_one_letter_code
_entity_poly.pdbx_strand_id
1 'polypeptide(L)'
;MAKRSKSGRCVHCLQNVEYLTRDHIFPFAWYPDNTPENLQRWTIPSCKKCNEQYGRLEEDLLLRLGLCIDPEDAKSSGITDKVLRSIDPHYANDRREKRIRERKREKIKQEIVKWEAIPPRGLHPNFQVQSNVYYPEYASIPISADKLERLCHKIVRGITYFVDQTFIENNFEIQFLTVDDKAAQPILKKYQQHLNTYDRPGIKVVRAMTSENPDAGFYAIEIWGRLKMYAVVTPKKLS
;
A
#
# COMPACT_ATOMS: atom_id res chain seq x y z
N MET A 1 -3.41 -31.90 1.64
CA MET A 1 -2.12 -31.54 2.29
C MET A 1 -1.50 -30.38 1.54
N ALA A 2 -1.26 -29.24 2.19
CA ALA A 2 -0.61 -28.10 1.54
C ALA A 2 0.81 -28.51 1.11
N LYS A 3 1.11 -28.44 -0.20
CA LYS A 3 2.46 -28.68 -0.74
C LYS A 3 3.45 -27.85 0.09
N ARG A 4 4.40 -28.52 0.76
CA ARG A 4 5.49 -27.86 1.49
C ARG A 4 6.08 -26.77 0.59
N SER A 5 6.12 -25.54 1.08
CA SER A 5 6.67 -24.43 0.31
C SER A 5 8.15 -24.67 0.08
N LYS A 6 8.60 -24.37 -1.14
CA LYS A 6 9.99 -24.58 -1.53
C LYS A 6 10.89 -23.62 -0.73
N SER A 7 12.10 -24.08 -0.41
CA SER A 7 13.18 -23.21 0.03
C SER A 7 13.49 -22.18 -1.05
N GLY A 8 14.02 -21.03 -0.64
CA GLY A 8 14.39 -19.99 -1.58
C GLY A 8 14.56 -18.64 -0.91
N ARG A 9 14.67 -17.60 -1.74
CA ARG A 9 14.97 -16.25 -1.30
C ARG A 9 13.70 -15.44 -1.10
N CYS A 10 13.61 -14.74 0.04
CA CYS A 10 12.50 -13.83 0.34
C CYS A 10 12.62 -12.55 -0.52
N VAL A 11 11.54 -12.15 -1.21
CA VAL A 11 11.53 -10.91 -2.02
C VAL A 11 11.79 -9.65 -1.19
N HIS A 12 11.39 -9.67 0.07
CA HIS A 12 11.46 -8.50 0.94
C HIS A 12 12.81 -8.32 1.62
N CYS A 13 13.32 -9.35 2.29
CA CYS A 13 14.57 -9.27 3.05
C CYS A 13 15.78 -9.86 2.33
N LEU A 14 15.58 -10.46 1.15
CA LEU A 14 16.62 -11.08 0.34
C LEU A 14 17.37 -12.24 1.02
N GLN A 15 16.90 -12.72 2.18
CA GLN A 15 17.48 -13.87 2.87
C GLN A 15 17.00 -15.16 2.24
N ASN A 16 17.89 -16.15 2.12
CA ASN A 16 17.53 -17.53 1.83
C ASN A 16 16.90 -18.16 3.08
N VAL A 17 15.74 -18.77 2.91
CA VAL A 17 15.00 -19.43 3.99
C VAL A 17 14.56 -20.82 3.54
N GLU A 18 14.44 -21.73 4.51
CA GLU A 18 13.98 -23.10 4.25
C GLU A 18 12.52 -23.13 3.80
N TYR A 19 11.70 -22.20 4.31
CA TYR A 19 10.26 -22.17 4.06
C TYR A 19 9.82 -20.77 3.64
N LEU A 20 9.35 -20.66 2.39
CA LEU A 20 8.69 -19.47 1.89
C LEU A 20 7.18 -19.53 2.13
N THR A 21 6.55 -18.39 2.26
CA THR A 21 5.10 -18.20 2.25
C THR A 21 4.72 -17.46 0.96
N ARG A 22 3.43 -17.39 0.66
CA ARG A 22 2.91 -16.57 -0.43
C ARG A 22 2.34 -15.29 0.15
N ASP A 23 3.07 -14.19 0.01
CA ASP A 23 2.59 -12.87 0.38
C ASP A 23 1.82 -12.27 -0.81
N HIS A 24 0.72 -11.59 -0.55
CA HIS A 24 -0.01 -10.87 -1.59
C HIS A 24 0.64 -9.50 -1.77
N ILE A 25 0.92 -9.05 -3.00
CA ILE A 25 1.47 -7.70 -3.20
C ILE A 25 0.49 -6.65 -2.64
N PHE A 26 -0.80 -6.86 -2.88
CA PHE A 26 -1.90 -6.10 -2.30
C PHE A 26 -2.85 -7.05 -1.56
N PRO A 27 -3.23 -6.77 -0.30
CA PRO A 27 -4.09 -7.64 0.47
C PRO A 27 -5.47 -7.80 -0.14
N PHE A 28 -6.12 -8.93 0.11
CA PHE A 28 -7.50 -9.16 -0.33
C PHE A 28 -8.46 -8.08 0.16
N ALA A 29 -8.31 -7.63 1.41
CA ALA A 29 -9.18 -6.62 2.00
C ALA A 29 -9.08 -5.23 1.33
N TRP A 30 -8.08 -5.01 0.46
CA TRP A 30 -7.89 -3.76 -0.27
C TRP A 30 -8.59 -3.74 -1.62
N TYR A 31 -9.18 -4.85 -2.05
CA TYR A 31 -9.95 -4.90 -3.28
C TYR A 31 -11.40 -4.45 -3.02
N PRO A 32 -11.99 -3.60 -3.88
CA PRO A 32 -13.38 -3.19 -3.76
C PRO A 32 -14.37 -4.36 -3.93
N ASP A 33 -15.61 -4.18 -3.49
CA ASP A 33 -16.64 -5.25 -3.52
C ASP A 33 -17.05 -5.66 -4.94
N ASN A 34 -16.87 -4.79 -5.93
CA ASN A 34 -17.07 -5.11 -7.35
C ASN A 34 -15.93 -5.95 -7.97
N THR A 35 -14.97 -6.41 -7.18
CA THR A 35 -13.86 -7.24 -7.68
C THR A 35 -14.34 -8.64 -8.05
N PRO A 36 -14.07 -9.13 -9.28
CA PRO A 36 -14.45 -10.48 -9.69
C PRO A 36 -13.86 -11.57 -8.78
N GLU A 37 -14.66 -12.55 -8.38
CA GLU A 37 -14.25 -13.62 -7.47
C GLU A 37 -13.08 -14.46 -8.02
N ASN A 38 -13.04 -14.63 -9.34
CA ASN A 38 -12.02 -15.40 -10.05
C ASN A 38 -10.72 -14.62 -10.34
N LEU A 39 -10.61 -13.37 -9.85
CA LEU A 39 -9.42 -12.56 -10.10
C LEU A 39 -8.18 -13.20 -9.48
N GLN A 40 -7.22 -13.58 -10.32
CA GLN A 40 -5.92 -14.04 -9.85
C GLN A 40 -5.15 -12.86 -9.22
N ARG A 41 -4.93 -12.97 -7.92
CA ARG A 41 -4.21 -11.99 -7.12
C ARG A 41 -2.71 -12.16 -7.31
N TRP A 42 -1.98 -11.04 -7.29
CA TRP A 42 -0.53 -11.07 -7.38
C TRP A 42 0.07 -11.49 -6.04
N THR A 43 0.83 -12.57 -6.07
CA THR A 43 1.50 -13.12 -4.90
C THR A 43 2.97 -13.38 -5.18
N ILE A 44 3.81 -13.24 -4.18
CA ILE A 44 5.27 -13.37 -4.24
C ILE A 44 5.79 -14.25 -3.11
N PRO A 45 6.99 -14.86 -3.26
CA PRO A 45 7.64 -15.58 -2.18
C PRO A 45 8.14 -14.62 -1.09
N SER A 46 7.71 -14.87 0.14
CA SER A 46 8.16 -14.12 1.32
C SER A 46 8.46 -15.06 2.47
N CYS A 47 9.48 -14.79 3.29
CA CYS A 47 9.63 -15.49 4.55
C CYS A 47 8.45 -15.16 5.49
N LYS A 48 8.19 -16.05 6.47
CA LYS A 48 7.10 -15.89 7.44
C LYS A 48 7.17 -14.55 8.18
N LYS A 49 8.37 -14.17 8.65
CA LYS A 49 8.60 -12.92 9.40
C LYS A 49 8.19 -11.69 8.60
N CYS A 50 8.65 -11.55 7.35
CA CYS A 50 8.29 -10.40 6.52
C CYS A 50 6.80 -10.39 6.21
N ASN A 51 6.20 -11.53 5.87
CA ASN A 51 4.78 -11.63 5.55
C ASN A 51 3.91 -11.21 6.76
N GLU A 52 4.23 -11.68 7.96
CA GLU A 52 3.52 -11.27 9.19
C GLU A 52 3.70 -9.78 9.52
N GLN A 53 4.91 -9.24 9.31
CA GLN A 53 5.18 -7.82 9.55
C GLN A 53 4.41 -6.93 8.57
N TYR A 54 4.36 -7.29 7.30
CA TYR A 54 3.60 -6.56 6.31
C TYR A 54 2.10 -6.72 6.50
N GLY A 55 1.60 -7.90 6.86
CA GLY A 55 0.19 -8.09 7.17
C GLY A 55 -0.30 -7.14 8.28
N ARG A 56 0.49 -6.95 9.35
CA ARG A 56 0.18 -5.98 10.42
C ARG A 56 0.25 -4.52 9.95
N LEU A 57 1.22 -4.20 9.08
CA LEU A 57 1.36 -2.87 8.50
C LEU A 57 0.13 -2.52 7.66
N GLU A 58 -0.27 -3.44 6.78
CA GLU A 58 -1.37 -3.28 5.85
C GLU A 58 -2.73 -3.23 6.55
N GLU A 59 -2.90 -4.00 7.61
CA GLU A 59 -4.11 -3.94 8.45
C GLU A 59 -4.27 -2.56 9.12
N ASP A 60 -3.18 -2.00 9.67
CA ASP A 60 -3.22 -0.66 10.27
C ASP A 60 -3.43 0.44 9.21
N LEU A 61 -2.79 0.33 8.05
CA LEU A 61 -2.97 1.29 6.95
C LEU A 61 -4.37 1.21 6.34
N LEU A 62 -4.94 0.01 6.14
CA LEU A 62 -6.32 -0.16 5.67
C LEU A 62 -7.31 0.54 6.59
N LEU A 63 -7.16 0.33 7.91
CA LEU A 63 -8.02 0.94 8.90
C LEU A 63 -8.00 2.47 8.81
N ARG A 64 -6.81 3.08 8.71
CA ARG A 64 -6.68 4.54 8.67
C ARG A 64 -7.14 5.12 7.35
N LEU A 65 -6.67 4.56 6.24
CA LEU A 65 -6.96 5.07 4.90
C LEU A 65 -8.42 4.81 4.51
N GLY A 66 -8.97 3.65 4.86
CA GLY A 66 -10.35 3.29 4.52
C GLY A 66 -11.42 4.10 5.24
N LEU A 67 -11.07 4.78 6.35
CA LEU A 67 -11.92 5.79 7.00
C LEU A 67 -11.83 7.17 6.35
N CYS A 68 -10.87 7.38 5.45
CA CYS A 68 -10.54 8.67 4.84
C CYS A 68 -10.79 8.71 3.31
N ILE A 69 -11.54 7.74 2.79
CA ILE A 69 -11.94 7.66 1.38
C ILE A 69 -13.45 7.84 1.26
N ASP A 70 -13.89 8.22 0.06
CA ASP A 70 -15.30 8.33 -0.27
C ASP A 70 -15.92 6.92 -0.38
N PRO A 71 -16.93 6.58 0.44
CA PRO A 71 -17.60 5.28 0.36
C PRO A 71 -18.39 5.11 -0.95
N GLU A 72 -18.77 6.20 -1.62
CA GLU A 72 -19.56 6.19 -2.86
C GLU A 72 -18.69 6.10 -4.13
N ASP A 73 -17.37 6.26 -4.02
CA ASP A 73 -16.48 6.09 -5.17
C ASP A 73 -16.36 4.59 -5.53
N ALA A 74 -16.67 4.27 -6.79
CA ALA A 74 -16.61 2.92 -7.33
C ALA A 74 -15.23 2.26 -7.18
N LYS A 75 -14.14 3.05 -7.13
CA LYS A 75 -12.76 2.56 -6.91
C LYS A 75 -12.50 2.13 -5.46
N SER A 76 -13.35 2.52 -4.50
CA SER A 76 -13.28 2.19 -3.08
C SER A 76 -14.53 1.48 -2.54
N SER A 77 -15.44 1.07 -3.42
CA SER A 77 -16.69 0.40 -3.04
C SER A 77 -16.48 -0.68 -1.96
N GLY A 78 -17.17 -0.51 -0.84
CA GLY A 78 -17.19 -1.45 0.29
C GLY A 78 -15.93 -1.46 1.17
N ILE A 79 -14.90 -0.67 0.85
CA ILE A 79 -13.69 -0.57 1.68
C ILE A 79 -14.01 0.08 3.03
N THR A 80 -14.73 1.20 3.04
CA THR A 80 -15.14 1.87 4.28
C THR A 80 -16.00 0.95 5.15
N ASP A 81 -16.95 0.22 4.57
CA ASP A 81 -17.78 -0.74 5.30
C ASP A 81 -16.97 -1.89 5.89
N LYS A 82 -16.00 -2.45 5.15
CA LYS A 82 -15.08 -3.47 5.67
C LYS A 82 -14.33 -2.95 6.89
N VAL A 83 -13.86 -1.71 6.82
CA VAL A 83 -13.13 -1.07 7.91
C VAL A 83 -14.02 -0.82 9.11
N LEU A 84 -15.20 -0.22 8.92
CA LEU A 84 -16.18 0.03 9.98
C LEU A 84 -16.58 -1.27 10.67
N ARG A 85 -16.90 -2.32 9.91
CA ARG A 85 -17.16 -3.65 10.47
C ARG A 85 -15.96 -4.12 11.29
N SER A 86 -14.73 -4.00 10.77
CA SER A 86 -13.51 -4.50 11.45
C SER A 86 -13.23 -3.89 12.83
N ILE A 87 -13.83 -2.74 13.15
CA ILE A 87 -13.73 -2.07 14.45
C ILE A 87 -15.03 -2.08 15.25
N ASP A 88 -16.13 -2.58 14.68
CA ASP A 88 -17.42 -2.69 15.37
C ASP A 88 -17.50 -4.02 16.14
N PRO A 89 -17.60 -3.99 17.49
CA PRO A 89 -17.69 -5.19 18.32
C PRO A 89 -18.96 -6.03 18.09
N HIS A 90 -20.01 -5.49 17.48
CA HIS A 90 -21.25 -6.23 17.18
C HIS A 90 -21.05 -7.31 16.10
N TYR A 91 -20.04 -7.12 15.24
CA TYR A 91 -19.69 -8.08 14.19
C TYR A 91 -18.66 -9.13 14.64
N ALA A 92 -18.40 -9.24 15.95
CA ALA A 92 -17.47 -10.22 16.50
C ALA A 92 -18.15 -11.59 16.72
N ASN A 93 -17.44 -12.67 16.42
CA ASN A 93 -17.94 -14.04 16.63
C ASN A 93 -17.74 -14.52 18.07
N ASP A 94 -16.76 -13.96 18.78
CA ASP A 94 -16.44 -14.35 20.15
C ASP A 94 -15.97 -13.19 21.04
N ARG A 95 -15.82 -13.45 22.34
CA ARG A 95 -15.38 -12.45 23.33
C ARG A 95 -13.98 -11.90 23.07
N ARG A 96 -13.07 -12.70 22.52
CA ARG A 96 -11.70 -12.28 22.21
C ARG A 96 -11.69 -11.33 21.03
N GLU A 97 -12.41 -11.67 19.96
CA GLU A 97 -12.58 -10.84 18.79
C GLU A 97 -13.27 -9.52 19.16
N LYS A 98 -14.32 -9.56 19.99
CA LYS A 98 -15.00 -8.36 20.50
C LYS A 98 -14.01 -7.37 21.13
N ARG A 99 -13.17 -7.87 22.05
CA ARG A 99 -12.12 -7.05 22.70
C ARG A 99 -11.09 -6.49 21.72
N ILE A 100 -10.75 -7.24 20.67
CA ILE A 100 -9.81 -6.77 19.64
C ILE A 100 -10.42 -5.61 18.84
N ARG A 101 -11.69 -5.75 18.41
CA ARG A 101 -12.41 -4.70 17.67
C ARG A 101 -12.60 -3.44 18.52
N GLU A 102 -13.00 -3.60 19.78
CA GLU A 102 -13.08 -2.50 20.76
C GLU A 102 -11.75 -1.76 20.89
N ARG A 103 -10.64 -2.47 21.11
CA ARG A 103 -9.32 -1.84 21.23
C ARG A 103 -8.90 -1.09 19.97
N LYS A 104 -9.17 -1.64 18.78
CA LYS A 104 -8.88 -0.95 17.51
C LYS A 104 -9.69 0.33 17.38
N ARG A 105 -10.99 0.27 17.69
CA ARG A 105 -11.89 1.43 17.67
C ARG A 105 -11.41 2.53 18.61
N GLU A 106 -11.12 2.18 19.86
CA GLU A 106 -10.67 3.15 20.86
C GLU A 106 -9.30 3.74 20.51
N LYS A 107 -8.39 2.92 19.97
CA LYS A 107 -7.10 3.41 19.47
C LYS A 107 -7.27 4.48 18.39
N ILE A 108 -8.09 4.22 17.36
CA ILE A 108 -8.32 5.20 16.28
C ILE A 108 -9.00 6.45 16.83
N LYS A 109 -10.02 6.32 17.68
CA LYS A 109 -10.69 7.46 18.31
C LYS A 109 -9.74 8.37 19.06
N GLN A 110 -8.79 7.79 19.80
CA GLN A 110 -7.79 8.56 20.56
C GLN A 110 -6.78 9.29 19.67
N GLU A 111 -6.57 8.82 18.45
CA GLU A 111 -5.62 9.41 17.50
C GLU A 111 -6.27 10.40 16.53
N ILE A 112 -7.62 10.50 16.51
CA ILE A 112 -8.32 11.50 15.70
C ILE A 112 -7.95 12.89 16.20
N VAL A 113 -7.49 13.74 15.28
CA VAL A 113 -7.20 15.15 15.52
C VAL A 113 -8.12 16.02 14.66
N LYS A 114 -8.34 17.26 15.10
CA LYS A 114 -9.02 18.26 14.28
C LYS A 114 -8.10 18.74 13.16
N TRP A 115 -8.69 19.03 12.00
CA TRP A 115 -7.97 19.56 10.83
C TRP A 115 -7.07 20.76 11.16
N GLU A 116 -7.56 21.69 11.99
CA GLU A 116 -6.83 22.90 12.40
C GLU A 116 -5.51 22.61 13.15
N ALA A 117 -5.39 21.44 13.76
CA ALA A 117 -4.18 21.04 14.48
C ALA A 117 -3.09 20.45 13.56
N ILE A 118 -3.39 20.27 12.26
CA ILE A 118 -2.48 19.62 11.31
C ILE A 118 -1.56 20.68 10.69
N PRO A 119 -0.23 20.51 10.77
CA PRO A 119 0.69 21.41 10.08
C PRO A 119 0.51 21.27 8.56
N PRO A 120 0.60 22.35 7.77
CA PRO A 120 0.43 22.29 6.31
C PRO A 120 1.35 21.27 5.60
N ARG A 121 2.56 21.04 6.14
CA ARG A 121 3.52 20.05 5.62
C ARG A 121 3.21 18.59 6.00
N GLY A 122 2.22 18.36 6.87
CA GLY A 122 1.80 17.03 7.33
C GLY A 122 0.72 16.38 6.46
N LEU A 123 0.27 17.06 5.40
CA LEU A 123 -0.80 16.58 4.53
C LEU A 123 -0.24 15.75 3.38
N HIS A 124 -0.65 14.48 3.32
CA HIS A 124 -0.31 13.64 2.19
C HIS A 124 -0.98 14.19 0.91
N PRO A 125 -0.27 14.25 -0.24
CA PRO A 125 -0.87 14.60 -1.52
C PRO A 125 -2.12 13.76 -1.79
N ASN A 126 -3.17 14.39 -2.33
CA ASN A 126 -4.46 13.75 -2.60
C ASN A 126 -5.28 13.30 -1.39
N PHE A 127 -4.95 13.71 -0.15
CA PHE A 127 -5.84 13.60 1.03
C PHE A 127 -6.26 14.96 1.59
N GLN A 128 -6.10 16.01 0.80
CA GLN A 128 -6.57 17.36 1.13
C GLN A 128 -8.11 17.43 1.00
N VAL A 129 -8.70 18.47 1.60
CA VAL A 129 -10.13 18.77 1.47
C VAL A 129 -10.48 18.92 -0.02
N GLN A 130 -11.37 18.07 -0.53
CA GLN A 130 -11.77 18.06 -1.94
C GLN A 130 -12.98 18.94 -2.24
N SER A 131 -13.76 19.30 -1.22
CA SER A 131 -14.91 20.19 -1.38
C SER A 131 -14.48 21.64 -1.21
N ASN A 132 -15.20 22.55 -1.87
CA ASN A 132 -15.09 23.99 -1.62
C ASN A 132 -15.69 24.38 -0.25
N VAL A 133 -16.11 23.39 0.54
CA VAL A 133 -16.78 23.59 1.82
C VAL A 133 -15.79 23.22 2.92
N TYR A 134 -15.19 24.26 3.50
CA TYR A 134 -14.29 24.12 4.64
C TYR A 134 -15.11 23.84 5.90
N TYR A 135 -14.92 22.66 6.49
CA TYR A 135 -15.41 22.38 7.83
C TYR A 135 -14.22 22.35 8.80
N PRO A 136 -14.06 23.37 9.66
CA PRO A 136 -12.96 23.41 10.63
C PRO A 136 -12.95 22.20 11.58
N GLU A 137 -14.09 21.54 11.72
CA GLU A 137 -14.27 20.33 12.55
C GLU A 137 -13.92 19.01 11.83
N TYR A 138 -13.33 19.05 10.63
CA TYR A 138 -12.93 17.81 9.95
C TYR A 138 -12.01 16.96 10.84
N ALA A 139 -12.50 15.76 11.16
CA ALA A 139 -11.72 14.74 11.84
C ALA A 139 -10.65 14.21 10.89
N SER A 140 -9.43 14.09 11.39
CA SER A 140 -8.28 13.63 10.62
C SER A 140 -7.53 12.55 11.38
N ILE A 141 -7.02 11.56 10.65
CA ILE A 141 -6.33 10.41 11.22
C ILE A 141 -4.84 10.48 10.82
N PRO A 142 -3.91 10.65 11.77
CA PRO A 142 -2.50 10.69 11.46
C PRO A 142 -2.01 9.33 10.96
N ILE A 143 -1.11 9.35 9.97
CA ILE A 143 -0.44 8.17 9.42
C ILE A 143 1.06 8.44 9.48
N SER A 144 1.83 7.45 9.95
CA SER A 144 3.29 7.53 9.98
C SER A 144 3.86 7.44 8.56
N ALA A 145 4.78 8.36 8.21
CA ALA A 145 5.47 8.34 6.93
C ALA A 145 6.24 7.04 6.68
N ASP A 146 6.92 6.50 7.70
CA ASP A 146 7.63 5.20 7.64
C ASP A 146 6.69 4.06 7.20
N LYS A 147 5.43 4.08 7.65
CA LYS A 147 4.47 3.04 7.27
C LYS A 147 4.13 3.10 5.79
N LEU A 148 3.94 4.30 5.24
CA LEU A 148 3.67 4.49 3.81
C LEU A 148 4.91 4.16 2.96
N GLU A 149 6.10 4.58 3.39
CA GLU A 149 7.36 4.22 2.73
C GLU A 149 7.55 2.71 2.68
N ARG A 150 7.36 2.01 3.81
CA ARG A 150 7.46 0.54 3.88
C ARG A 150 6.42 -0.16 3.02
N LEU A 151 5.20 0.34 2.95
CA LEU A 151 4.18 -0.17 2.03
C LEU A 151 4.63 0.03 0.57
N CYS A 152 5.15 1.21 0.24
CA CYS A 152 5.68 1.51 -1.08
C CYS A 152 6.81 0.54 -1.45
N HIS A 153 7.77 0.31 -0.55
CA HIS A 153 8.87 -0.64 -0.76
C HIS A 153 8.37 -2.07 -0.98
N LYS A 154 7.38 -2.50 -0.20
CA LYS A 154 6.72 -3.80 -0.37
C LYS A 154 6.14 -3.95 -1.77
N ILE A 155 5.37 -2.96 -2.22
CA ILE A 155 4.69 -2.99 -3.52
C ILE A 155 5.71 -2.97 -4.65
N VAL A 156 6.69 -2.07 -4.59
CA VAL A 156 7.75 -1.95 -5.61
C VAL A 156 8.50 -3.28 -5.75
N ARG A 157 9.03 -3.85 -4.65
CA ARG A 157 9.72 -5.16 -4.67
C ARG A 157 8.82 -6.27 -5.19
N GLY A 158 7.56 -6.27 -4.76
CA GLY A 158 6.60 -7.28 -5.18
C GLY A 158 6.30 -7.23 -6.67
N ILE A 159 6.09 -6.04 -7.23
CA ILE A 159 5.80 -5.85 -8.65
C ILE A 159 7.02 -6.21 -9.50
N THR A 160 8.22 -5.78 -9.12
CA THR A 160 9.46 -6.18 -9.81
C THR A 160 9.57 -7.70 -9.89
N TYR A 161 9.42 -8.39 -8.76
CA TYR A 161 9.49 -9.85 -8.77
C TYR A 161 8.35 -10.50 -9.56
N PHE A 162 7.12 -10.00 -9.45
CA PHE A 162 5.99 -10.57 -10.16
C PHE A 162 6.13 -10.46 -11.68
N VAL A 163 6.63 -9.33 -12.17
CA VAL A 163 6.78 -9.06 -13.61
C VAL A 163 8.04 -9.70 -14.17
N ASP A 164 9.20 -9.45 -13.56
CA ASP A 164 10.49 -9.81 -14.15
C ASP A 164 11.08 -11.09 -13.57
N GLN A 165 10.51 -11.60 -12.47
CA GLN A 165 11.10 -12.68 -11.68
C GLN A 165 12.49 -12.35 -11.12
N THR A 166 12.80 -11.06 -10.94
CA THR A 166 14.07 -10.57 -10.36
C THR A 166 13.87 -9.94 -8.98
N PHE A 167 14.97 -9.80 -8.24
CA PHE A 167 15.00 -9.17 -6.93
C PHE A 167 15.59 -7.77 -7.04
N ILE A 168 15.02 -6.80 -6.31
CA ILE A 168 15.72 -5.53 -6.08
C ILE A 168 16.82 -5.80 -5.05
N GLU A 169 18.05 -5.92 -5.55
CA GLU A 169 19.21 -6.31 -4.75
C GLU A 169 19.65 -5.24 -3.74
N ASN A 170 20.52 -5.63 -2.80
CA ASN A 170 21.00 -4.74 -1.73
C ASN A 170 21.85 -3.56 -2.23
N ASN A 171 22.40 -3.65 -3.43
CA ASN A 171 23.12 -2.58 -4.12
C ASN A 171 22.16 -1.57 -4.80
N PHE A 172 20.84 -1.75 -4.70
CA PHE A 172 19.85 -0.77 -5.10
C PHE A 172 19.16 -0.18 -3.87
N GLU A 173 18.67 1.04 -4.03
CA GLU A 173 17.80 1.71 -3.09
C GLU A 173 16.44 1.97 -3.73
N ILE A 174 15.40 1.97 -2.90
CA ILE A 174 14.06 2.41 -3.27
C ILE A 174 13.87 3.72 -2.55
N GLN A 175 13.67 4.81 -3.29
CA GLN A 175 13.39 6.12 -2.75
C GLN A 175 11.89 6.38 -2.85
N PHE A 176 11.21 6.52 -1.72
CA PHE A 176 9.81 6.93 -1.66
C PHE A 176 9.70 8.46 -1.82
N LEU A 177 8.83 8.89 -2.74
CA LEU A 177 8.63 10.30 -3.08
C LEU A 177 7.22 10.75 -2.69
N THR A 178 7.14 11.72 -1.78
CA THR A 178 5.90 12.38 -1.38
C THR A 178 5.65 13.63 -2.23
N VAL A 179 5.32 13.42 -3.51
CA VAL A 179 5.07 14.50 -4.48
C VAL A 179 3.62 14.48 -4.95
N ASP A 180 3.10 15.64 -5.37
CA ASP A 180 1.80 15.69 -6.05
C ASP A 180 1.92 15.23 -7.52
N ASP A 181 0.77 15.04 -8.16
CA ASP A 181 0.72 14.55 -9.54
C ASP A 181 1.39 15.51 -10.52
N LYS A 182 1.32 16.83 -10.29
CA LYS A 182 1.93 17.83 -11.17
C LYS A 182 3.45 17.73 -11.12
N ALA A 183 4.02 17.54 -9.94
CA ALA A 183 5.44 17.32 -9.74
C ALA A 183 5.91 15.96 -10.27
N ALA A 184 5.06 14.94 -10.29
CA ALA A 184 5.36 13.65 -10.90
C ALA A 184 5.26 13.63 -12.44
N GLN A 185 4.46 14.52 -13.05
CA GLN A 185 4.21 14.53 -14.50
C GLN A 185 5.49 14.59 -15.36
N PRO A 186 6.50 15.45 -15.08
CA PRO A 186 7.71 15.50 -15.90
C PRO A 186 8.45 14.16 -15.94
N ILE A 187 8.49 13.43 -14.82
CA ILE A 187 9.11 12.12 -14.72
C ILE A 187 8.30 11.10 -15.54
N LEU A 188 6.98 11.07 -15.36
CA LEU A 188 6.09 10.20 -16.13
C LEU A 188 6.20 10.44 -17.64
N LYS A 189 6.26 11.70 -18.07
CA LYS A 189 6.44 12.08 -19.49
C LYS A 189 7.80 11.64 -20.02
N LYS A 190 8.87 11.79 -19.25
CA LYS A 190 10.21 11.32 -19.64
C LYS A 190 10.23 9.83 -19.97
N TYR A 191 9.43 9.03 -19.26
CA TYR A 191 9.37 7.59 -19.46
C TYR A 191 8.17 7.11 -20.28
N GLN A 192 7.41 8.01 -20.91
CA GLN A 192 6.12 7.71 -21.53
C GLN A 192 6.18 6.55 -22.55
N GLN A 193 7.30 6.40 -23.25
CA GLN A 193 7.52 5.35 -24.25
C GLN A 193 7.78 3.95 -23.66
N HIS A 194 8.02 3.85 -22.35
CA HIS A 194 8.36 2.61 -21.64
C HIS A 194 7.43 2.33 -20.45
N LEU A 195 6.24 2.94 -20.41
CA LEU A 195 5.28 2.75 -19.33
C LEU A 195 4.53 1.42 -19.50
N ASN A 196 4.78 0.51 -18.57
CA ASN A 196 3.94 -0.66 -18.36
C ASN A 196 2.90 -0.35 -17.28
N THR A 197 1.63 -0.60 -17.58
CA THR A 197 0.52 -0.38 -16.65
C THR A 197 -0.07 -1.71 -16.21
N TYR A 198 -0.19 -1.89 -14.90
CA TYR A 198 -0.79 -3.05 -14.27
C TYR A 198 -2.02 -2.58 -13.49
N ASP A 199 -3.20 -3.00 -13.95
CA ASP A 199 -4.49 -2.55 -13.42
C ASP A 199 -5.27 -3.71 -12.80
N ARG A 200 -5.90 -3.41 -11.67
CA ARG A 200 -6.84 -4.24 -10.94
C ARG A 200 -7.92 -3.33 -10.33
N PRO A 201 -9.11 -3.86 -10.00
CA PRO A 201 -10.15 -3.06 -9.32
C PRO A 201 -9.59 -2.31 -8.11
N GLY A 202 -9.66 -0.98 -8.16
CA GLY A 202 -9.16 -0.08 -7.12
C GLY A 202 -7.64 0.02 -7.00
N ILE A 203 -6.84 -0.60 -7.87
CA ILE A 203 -5.37 -0.62 -7.76
C ILE A 203 -4.74 -0.45 -9.14
N LYS A 204 -3.82 0.50 -9.26
CA LYS A 204 -3.06 0.72 -10.48
C LYS A 204 -1.58 0.90 -10.15
N VAL A 205 -0.73 0.18 -10.87
CA VAL A 205 0.72 0.37 -10.82
C VAL A 205 1.22 0.69 -12.22
N VAL A 206 1.85 1.85 -12.37
CA VAL A 206 2.58 2.22 -13.58
C VAL A 206 4.07 2.07 -13.26
N ARG A 207 4.78 1.39 -14.15
CA ARG A 207 6.21 1.14 -14.02
C ARG A 207 6.93 1.55 -15.29
N ALA A 208 8.05 2.24 -15.15
CA ALA A 208 8.94 2.63 -16.22
C ALA A 208 10.37 2.22 -15.89
N MET A 209 10.97 1.35 -16.69
CA MET A 209 12.36 0.91 -16.49
C MET A 209 13.30 1.62 -17.45
N THR A 210 14.53 1.83 -17.01
CA THR A 210 15.56 2.42 -17.87
C THR A 210 16.14 1.36 -18.81
N SER A 211 16.49 1.74 -20.04
CA SER A 211 17.19 0.86 -20.98
C SER A 211 18.63 0.56 -20.54
N GLU A 212 19.24 1.47 -19.78
CA GLU A 212 20.63 1.37 -19.30
C GLU A 212 20.76 0.39 -18.13
N ASN A 213 19.76 0.34 -17.24
CA ASN A 213 19.72 -0.57 -16.11
C ASN A 213 18.27 -1.08 -15.92
N PRO A 214 18.00 -2.34 -16.29
CA PRO A 214 16.63 -2.90 -16.26
C PRO A 214 16.09 -3.10 -14.84
N ASP A 215 16.94 -3.01 -13.80
CA ASP A 215 16.53 -3.05 -12.39
C ASP A 215 16.30 -1.65 -11.81
N ALA A 216 16.72 -0.58 -12.51
CA ALA A 216 16.47 0.81 -12.16
C ALA A 216 15.26 1.38 -12.89
N GLY A 217 14.42 2.12 -12.18
CA GLY A 217 13.20 2.64 -12.78
C GLY A 217 12.32 3.44 -11.84
N PHE A 218 11.17 3.80 -12.36
CA PHE A 218 10.16 4.61 -11.70
C PHE A 218 8.85 3.82 -11.53
N TYR A 219 8.20 4.03 -10.40
CA TYR A 219 6.92 3.42 -10.05
C TYR A 219 5.95 4.52 -9.62
N ALA A 220 4.75 4.51 -10.19
CA ALA A 220 3.60 5.25 -9.71
C ALA A 220 2.52 4.26 -9.30
N ILE A 221 2.14 4.29 -8.03
CA ILE A 221 1.18 3.38 -7.42
C ILE A 221 -0.04 4.19 -7.02
N GLU A 222 -1.22 3.80 -7.48
CA GLU A 222 -2.50 4.39 -7.11
C GLU A 222 -3.39 3.31 -6.47
N ILE A 223 -3.98 3.64 -5.32
CA ILE A 223 -4.89 2.78 -4.57
C ILE A 223 -6.16 3.58 -4.29
N TRP A 224 -7.28 3.00 -4.69
CA TRP A 224 -8.65 3.55 -4.62
C TRP A 224 -8.81 4.93 -5.27
N GLY A 225 -8.00 5.27 -6.27
CA GLY A 225 -8.01 6.60 -6.86
C GLY A 225 -7.52 7.74 -5.95
N ARG A 226 -7.20 7.43 -4.69
CA ARG A 226 -6.94 8.42 -3.63
C ARG A 226 -5.50 8.38 -3.16
N LEU A 227 -5.02 7.23 -2.69
CA LEU A 227 -3.64 7.09 -2.25
C LEU A 227 -2.73 6.95 -3.45
N LYS A 228 -1.84 7.91 -3.64
CA LYS A 228 -0.80 7.86 -4.67
C LYS A 228 0.58 7.85 -4.05
N MET A 229 1.40 6.88 -4.44
CA MET A 229 2.77 6.75 -3.98
C MET A 229 3.68 6.69 -5.19
N TYR A 230 4.80 7.40 -5.11
CA TYR A 230 5.80 7.42 -6.16
C TYR A 230 7.10 6.87 -5.61
N ALA A 231 7.81 6.09 -6.43
CA ALA A 231 9.11 5.58 -6.06
C ALA A 231 10.08 5.54 -7.23
N VAL A 232 11.36 5.72 -6.90
CA VAL A 232 12.48 5.54 -7.82
C VAL A 232 13.36 4.44 -7.27
N VAL A 233 13.77 3.52 -8.14
CA VAL A 233 14.75 2.49 -7.86
C VAL A 233 16.03 2.85 -8.59
N THR A 234 17.12 3.03 -7.84
CA THR A 234 18.44 3.41 -8.38
C THR A 234 19.54 2.58 -7.74
N PRO A 235 20.68 2.38 -8.42
CA PRO A 235 21.88 1.86 -7.78
C PRO A 235 22.27 2.77 -6.61
N LYS A 236 22.65 2.17 -5.48
CA LYS A 236 23.25 2.90 -4.37
C LYS A 236 24.58 3.49 -4.86
N LYS A 237 24.81 4.76 -4.56
CA LYS A 237 26.15 5.34 -4.71
C LYS A 237 27.09 4.57 -3.78
N LEU A 238 28.17 4.01 -4.32
CA LEU A 238 29.26 3.47 -3.51
C LEU A 238 29.83 4.66 -2.72
N SER A 239 29.62 4.65 -1.40
CA SER A 239 30.23 5.58 -0.45
C SER A 239 31.67 5.22 -0.19
#